data_AF-A0A9W7ZF07-F1
#
_entry.id   AF-A0A9W7ZF07-F1
#
_cell.length_a   1.000
_cell.length_b   1.000
_cell.length_c   1.000
_cell.angle_alpha   90.00
_cell.angle_beta   90.00
_cell.angle_gamma   90.00
#
_symmetry.space_group_name_H-M   'P 1'
#
loop_
_entity.id
_entity.type
_entity.pdbx_description
1 polymer ?
#
loop_
_entity_poly.entity_id
_entity_poly.type
_entity_poly.pdbx_seq_one_letter_code
_entity_poly.pdbx_strand_id
1 'polypeptide(L)'
;MATVESASPRFAAHKSLYAIDPITNEASRLTASEGWSVSDDSSLLSILVLQHNGDRPGMLWVWAQISPPKTNVPAAMPNLVLSVPPVGCARANATQLVGSSADDPTADMARRLSTRFKRPVFVSLNASARRRAQGMAVAAEQMDELMATERCIVAELNAL
;
A
#
# COMPACT_ATOMS: atom_id res chain seq x y z
N MET A 1 41.04 6.71 21.07
CA MET A 1 40.18 5.52 21.01
C MET A 1 38.94 5.95 20.24
N ALA A 2 38.73 5.46 19.02
CA ALA A 2 37.58 5.86 18.20
C ALA A 2 36.38 4.97 18.56
N THR A 3 35.31 5.56 19.06
CA THR A 3 34.03 4.89 19.27
C THR A 3 33.32 4.76 17.94
N VAL A 4 33.15 3.53 17.47
CA VAL A 4 32.30 3.23 16.31
C VAL A 4 30.86 3.19 16.82
N GLU A 5 30.11 4.24 16.59
CA GLU A 5 28.67 4.24 16.82
C GLU A 5 27.96 3.54 15.66
N SER A 6 27.08 2.58 15.95
CA SER A 6 26.24 1.98 14.92
C SER A 6 25.25 3.02 14.42
N ALA A 7 25.44 3.49 13.18
CA ALA A 7 24.45 4.34 12.54
C ALA A 7 23.23 3.50 12.16
N SER A 8 22.04 3.94 12.59
CA SER A 8 20.79 3.36 12.13
C SER A 8 20.72 3.43 10.60
N PRO A 9 20.27 2.37 9.92
CA PRO A 9 20.18 2.38 8.48
C PRO A 9 19.26 3.51 8.03
N ARG A 10 19.74 4.34 7.10
CA ARG A 10 18.98 5.48 6.54
C ARG A 10 17.68 5.04 5.88
N PHE A 11 17.64 3.80 5.41
CA PHE A 11 16.48 3.17 4.80
C PHE A 11 16.16 1.85 5.50
N ALA A 12 14.88 1.64 5.82
CA ALA A 12 14.34 0.37 6.26
C ALA A 12 13.33 -0.13 5.23
N ALA A 13 13.42 -1.40 4.86
CA ALA A 13 12.46 -2.04 3.96
C ALA A 13 11.66 -3.08 4.74
N HIS A 14 10.36 -3.07 4.53
CA HIS A 14 9.42 -3.96 5.17
C HIS A 14 8.51 -4.60 4.13
N LYS A 15 8.32 -5.91 4.24
CA LYS A 15 7.56 -6.71 3.28
C LYS A 15 6.51 -7.51 4.02
N SER A 16 5.32 -7.55 3.48
CA SER A 16 4.27 -8.41 3.98
C SER A 16 3.36 -8.90 2.88
N LEU A 17 2.71 -10.02 3.18
CA LEU A 17 1.76 -10.67 2.30
C LEU A 17 0.50 -10.93 3.10
N TYR A 18 -0.64 -10.65 2.50
CA TYR A 18 -1.97 -10.86 3.05
C TYR A 18 -2.80 -11.68 2.08
N ALA A 19 -3.69 -12.48 2.64
CA ALA A 19 -4.86 -13.00 1.93
C ALA A 19 -6.06 -12.14 2.29
N ILE A 20 -6.85 -11.76 1.29
CA ILE A 20 -8.13 -11.07 1.47
C ILE A 20 -9.23 -12.06 1.13
N ASP A 21 -10.10 -12.34 2.10
CA ASP A 21 -11.29 -13.15 1.89
C ASP A 21 -12.30 -12.36 1.05
N PRO A 22 -12.78 -12.89 -0.09
CA PRO A 22 -13.67 -12.17 -0.99
C PRO A 22 -15.09 -12.00 -0.45
N ILE A 23 -15.49 -12.76 0.59
CA ILE A 23 -16.82 -12.73 1.19
C ILE A 23 -16.82 -11.79 2.41
N THR A 24 -15.84 -11.94 3.29
CA THR A 24 -15.77 -11.17 4.54
C THR A 24 -14.98 -9.87 4.41
N ASN A 25 -14.15 -9.73 3.37
CA ASN A 25 -13.16 -8.65 3.21
C ASN A 25 -12.19 -8.53 4.40
N GLU A 26 -12.06 -9.60 5.17
CA GLU A 26 -11.04 -9.70 6.21
C GLU A 26 -9.70 -10.04 5.57
N ALA A 27 -8.66 -9.35 6.05
CA ALA A 27 -7.30 -9.57 5.59
C ALA A 27 -6.53 -10.36 6.64
N SER A 28 -6.01 -11.52 6.25
CA SER A 28 -5.20 -12.39 7.09
C SER A 28 -3.73 -12.27 6.66
N ARG A 29 -2.85 -11.92 7.59
CA ARG A 29 -1.41 -11.85 7.31
C ARG A 29 -0.87 -13.25 7.09
N LEU A 30 -0.15 -13.47 5.99
CA LEU A 30 0.48 -14.74 5.67
C LEU A 30 1.91 -14.74 6.21
N THR A 31 2.20 -15.65 7.13
CA THR A 31 3.54 -15.86 7.68
C THR A 31 4.14 -17.15 7.10
N ALA A 32 5.45 -17.16 6.85
CA ALA A 32 6.14 -18.36 6.36
C ALA A 32 6.12 -19.52 7.38
N SER A 33 5.93 -19.21 8.66
CA SER A 33 5.94 -20.15 9.78
C SER A 33 4.66 -20.98 9.92
N GLU A 34 3.52 -20.49 9.43
CA GLU A 34 2.21 -21.12 9.67
C GLU A 34 1.76 -22.04 8.53
N GLY A 35 2.50 -22.08 7.42
CA GLY A 35 2.03 -22.71 6.18
C GLY A 35 0.90 -21.90 5.55
N TRP A 36 0.83 -21.90 4.22
CA TRP A 36 -0.15 -21.10 3.50
C TRP A 36 -1.46 -21.88 3.38
N SER A 37 -2.32 -21.85 4.40
CA SER A 37 -3.71 -22.33 4.29
C SER A 37 -4.63 -21.16 3.97
N VAL A 38 -4.68 -20.78 2.71
CA VAL A 38 -5.55 -19.71 2.21
C VAL A 38 -6.60 -20.32 1.30
N SER A 39 -7.83 -19.80 1.33
CA SER A 39 -8.85 -20.19 0.35
C SER A 39 -8.35 -19.94 -1.07
N ASP A 40 -8.64 -20.88 -1.96
CA ASP A 40 -8.31 -20.79 -3.39
C ASP A 40 -8.92 -19.56 -4.07
N ASP A 41 -9.94 -18.96 -3.47
CA ASP A 41 -10.66 -17.79 -3.97
C ASP A 41 -10.14 -16.46 -3.39
N SER A 42 -9.23 -16.49 -2.43
CA SER A 42 -8.69 -15.27 -1.81
C SER A 42 -7.80 -14.48 -2.77
N SER A 43 -7.98 -13.16 -2.76
CA SER A 43 -7.05 -12.23 -3.38
C SER A 43 -5.77 -12.14 -2.54
N LEU A 44 -4.60 -12.14 -3.19
CA LEU A 44 -3.32 -11.98 -2.50
C LEU A 44 -2.86 -10.52 -2.60
N LEU A 45 -2.66 -9.90 -1.45
CA LEU A 45 -2.14 -8.54 -1.31
C LEU A 45 -0.68 -8.57 -0.86
N SER A 46 0.22 -8.16 -1.74
CA SER A 46 1.63 -7.93 -1.42
C SER A 46 1.86 -6.46 -1.07
N ILE A 47 2.52 -6.19 0.04
CA ILE A 47 2.89 -4.85 0.48
C ILE A 47 4.40 -4.77 0.65
N LEU A 48 4.99 -3.74 0.05
CA LEU A 48 6.36 -3.33 0.26
C LEU A 48 6.34 -1.89 0.78
N VAL A 49 6.93 -1.66 1.94
CA VAL A 49 7.19 -0.33 2.46
C VAL A 49 8.69 -0.08 2.49
N LEU A 50 9.12 1.05 1.92
CA LEU A 50 10.44 1.61 2.11
C LEU A 50 10.31 2.89 2.93
N GLN A 51 10.97 2.91 4.08
CA GLN A 51 10.99 4.03 4.99
C GLN A 51 12.37 4.67 4.98
N HIS A 52 12.43 5.98 4.74
CA HIS A 52 13.63 6.78 4.97
C HIS A 52 13.57 7.44 6.35
N ASN A 53 14.59 7.24 7.17
CA ASN A 53 14.66 7.68 8.58
C ASN A 53 15.53 8.93 8.79
N GLY A 54 15.66 9.80 7.77
CA GLY A 54 16.47 11.01 7.88
C GLY A 54 16.02 12.00 8.96
N ASP A 55 16.84 13.03 9.18
CA ASP A 55 16.62 14.08 10.17
C ASP A 55 15.37 14.93 9.84
N ARG A 56 14.22 14.50 10.37
CA ARG A 56 12.88 15.14 10.27
C ARG A 56 12.17 15.00 8.92
N PRO A 57 10.83 15.10 8.99
CA PRO A 57 9.98 13.91 8.91
C PRO A 57 10.42 13.08 7.71
N GLY A 58 11.02 11.92 7.99
CA GLY A 58 11.48 11.01 6.95
C GLY A 58 10.37 10.65 5.96
N MET A 59 10.70 9.97 4.88
CA MET A 59 9.76 9.69 3.79
C MET A 59 9.24 8.25 3.85
N LEU A 60 8.02 8.02 3.39
CA LEU A 60 7.45 6.69 3.21
C LEU A 60 7.24 6.42 1.72
N TRP A 61 7.56 5.22 1.29
CA TRP A 61 7.20 4.72 -0.03
C TRP A 61 6.50 3.39 0.14
N VAL A 62 5.25 3.35 -0.26
CA VAL A 62 4.39 2.19 -0.24
C VAL A 62 4.17 1.70 -1.68
N TRP A 63 4.43 0.43 -1.89
CA TRP A 63 3.99 -0.30 -3.06
C TRP A 63 3.06 -1.41 -2.58
N ALA A 64 1.86 -1.47 -3.14
CA ALA A 64 0.91 -2.53 -2.86
C ALA A 64 0.42 -3.13 -4.18
N GLN A 65 0.38 -4.45 -4.25
CA GLN A 65 -0.16 -5.19 -5.38
C GLN A 65 -1.24 -6.15 -4.90
N ILE A 66 -2.43 -6.02 -5.46
CA ILE A 66 -3.49 -7.01 -5.35
C ILE A 66 -3.38 -7.89 -6.59
N SER A 67 -3.15 -9.16 -6.36
CA SER A 67 -3.11 -10.20 -7.37
C SER A 67 -4.31 -11.12 -7.21
N PRO A 68 -5.01 -11.44 -8.31
CA PRO A 68 -6.05 -12.44 -8.22
C PRO A 68 -5.48 -13.81 -7.84
N PRO A 69 -6.33 -14.71 -7.32
CA PRO A 69 -5.91 -16.06 -7.01
C PRO A 69 -5.21 -16.69 -8.21
N LYS A 70 -4.06 -17.33 -7.95
CA LYS A 70 -3.25 -18.11 -8.91
C LYS A 70 -2.42 -17.33 -9.93
N THR A 71 -2.33 -15.99 -9.85
CA THR A 71 -1.39 -15.20 -10.68
C THR A 71 -0.33 -14.52 -9.83
N ASN A 72 0.89 -15.05 -9.83
CA ASN A 72 2.04 -14.43 -9.15
C ASN A 72 2.91 -13.64 -10.14
N VAL A 73 2.28 -12.78 -10.96
CA VAL A 73 3.00 -11.94 -11.90
C VAL A 73 3.31 -10.61 -11.21
N PRO A 74 4.60 -10.28 -10.94
CA PRO A 74 4.94 -8.97 -10.41
C PRO A 74 4.52 -7.92 -11.44
N ALA A 75 3.57 -7.08 -11.06
CA ALA A 75 2.99 -6.14 -11.98
C ALA A 75 3.75 -4.80 -11.85
N ALA A 76 4.12 -4.22 -13.00
CA ALA A 76 4.86 -2.95 -13.07
C ALA A 76 4.11 -1.85 -12.29
N MET A 77 4.82 -0.86 -11.70
CA MET A 77 4.21 0.29 -11.01
C MET A 77 3.32 1.09 -11.99
N PRO A 78 2.00 0.83 -12.06
CA PRO A 78 1.17 1.34 -13.15
C PRO A 78 0.73 2.78 -12.89
N ASN A 79 0.72 3.14 -11.61
CA ASN A 79 0.38 4.43 -11.04
C ASN A 79 1.36 4.72 -9.89
N LEU A 80 1.85 5.95 -9.83
CA LEU A 80 2.67 6.42 -8.73
C LEU A 80 2.19 7.79 -8.34
N VAL A 81 1.87 7.96 -7.06
CA VAL A 81 1.41 9.23 -6.51
C VAL A 81 2.30 9.65 -5.36
N LEU A 82 2.66 10.92 -5.34
CA LEU A 82 3.27 11.57 -4.20
C LEU A 82 2.22 12.41 -3.48
N SER A 83 2.10 12.23 -2.16
CA SER A 83 1.34 13.14 -1.32
C SER A 83 2.20 13.71 -0.18
N VAL A 84 2.15 15.03 -0.04
CA VAL A 84 2.89 15.77 0.99
C VAL A 84 1.90 16.27 2.04
N PRO A 85 2.22 16.11 3.35
CA PRO A 85 1.31 16.54 4.41
C PRO A 85 1.16 18.07 4.35
N PRO A 86 -0.03 18.60 4.62
CA PRO A 86 -0.24 20.03 4.53
C PRO A 86 0.48 20.75 5.67
N VAL A 87 1.14 21.85 5.34
CA VAL A 87 1.67 22.80 6.33
C VAL A 87 0.58 23.85 6.54
N GLY A 88 -0.15 23.76 7.64
CA GLY A 88 -1.17 24.75 8.01
C GLY A 88 -2.49 24.73 7.24
N CYS A 89 -2.66 23.86 6.23
CA CYS A 89 -3.95 23.62 5.56
C CYS A 89 -4.62 22.31 6.02
N ALA A 90 -5.93 22.19 5.84
CA ALA A 90 -6.70 21.04 6.32
C ALA A 90 -6.54 19.76 5.47
N ARG A 91 -6.03 19.83 4.23
CA ARG A 91 -5.93 18.69 3.30
C ARG A 91 -4.56 18.57 2.64
N ALA A 92 -3.99 17.36 2.63
CA ALA A 92 -2.78 17.03 1.88
C ALA A 92 -3.01 17.14 0.36
N ASN A 93 -2.00 17.62 -0.36
CA ASN A 93 -1.97 17.59 -1.81
C ASN A 93 -1.46 16.24 -2.30
N ALA A 94 -1.96 15.76 -3.44
CA ALA A 94 -1.42 14.58 -4.10
C ALA A 94 -1.19 14.87 -5.58
N THR A 95 -0.04 14.43 -6.07
CA THR A 95 0.44 14.63 -7.43
C THR A 95 0.72 13.27 -8.06
N GLN A 96 0.00 12.96 -9.13
CA GLN A 96 0.26 11.78 -9.94
C GLN A 96 1.59 11.98 -10.70
N LEU A 97 2.56 11.09 -10.46
CA LEU A 97 3.88 11.10 -11.11
C LEU A 97 3.93 10.14 -12.30
N VAL A 98 3.21 9.02 -12.20
CA VAL A 98 3.13 7.97 -13.23
C VAL A 98 1.69 7.49 -13.35
N GLY A 99 1.29 7.14 -14.57
CA GLY A 99 -0.08 6.73 -14.88
C GLY A 99 -1.02 7.94 -14.98
N SER A 100 -2.11 7.78 -15.72
CA SER A 100 -3.16 8.78 -15.83
C SER A 100 -4.48 8.04 -15.92
N SER A 101 -5.26 8.06 -14.85
CA SER A 101 -6.63 7.59 -14.85
C SER A 101 -7.42 8.45 -13.87
N ALA A 102 -8.55 9.00 -14.36
CA ALA A 102 -9.45 9.81 -13.54
C ALA A 102 -10.08 9.00 -12.39
N ASP A 103 -10.12 7.67 -12.53
CA ASP A 103 -10.73 6.75 -11.58
C ASP A 103 -9.68 6.03 -10.71
N ASP A 104 -8.44 6.55 -10.61
CA ASP A 104 -7.37 5.94 -9.82
C ASP A 104 -7.51 6.28 -8.32
N PRO A 105 -7.81 5.30 -7.44
CA PRO A 105 -7.95 5.55 -6.01
C PRO A 105 -6.62 5.86 -5.30
N THR A 106 -5.48 5.67 -5.97
CA THR A 106 -4.14 5.83 -5.39
C THR A 106 -3.90 7.24 -4.87
N ALA A 107 -4.44 8.25 -5.54
CA ALA A 107 -4.24 9.64 -5.12
C ALA A 107 -4.92 9.93 -3.78
N ASP A 108 -6.14 9.45 -3.59
CA ASP A 108 -6.86 9.65 -2.33
C ASP A 108 -6.25 8.83 -1.19
N MET A 109 -5.79 7.61 -1.47
CA MET A 109 -5.06 6.82 -0.48
C MET A 109 -3.76 7.52 -0.06
N ALA A 110 -2.97 8.04 -1.01
CA ALA A 110 -1.76 8.79 -0.71
C ALA A 110 -2.04 10.00 0.19
N ARG A 111 -3.13 10.76 -0.08
CA ARG A 111 -3.54 11.88 0.78
C ARG A 111 -3.87 11.45 2.20
N ARG A 112 -4.66 10.37 2.35
CA ARG A 112 -5.04 9.84 3.67
C ARG A 112 -3.83 9.37 4.47
N LEU A 113 -2.93 8.60 3.84
CA LEU A 113 -1.70 8.12 4.47
C LEU A 113 -0.76 9.28 4.85
N SER A 114 -0.53 10.22 3.94
CA SER A 114 0.31 11.39 4.20
C SER A 114 -0.23 12.27 5.33
N THR A 115 -1.55 12.47 5.36
CA THR A 115 -2.23 13.21 6.43
C THR A 115 -2.15 12.48 7.78
N ARG A 116 -2.29 11.15 7.77
CA ARG A 116 -2.28 10.29 8.96
C ARG A 116 -0.88 10.21 9.58
N PHE A 117 0.14 9.94 8.78
CA PHE A 117 1.51 9.72 9.26
C PHE A 117 2.35 10.99 9.31
N LYS A 118 1.80 12.15 8.88
CA LYS A 118 2.46 13.46 8.89
C LYS A 118 3.83 13.46 8.18
N ARG A 119 3.92 12.67 7.10
CA ARG A 119 5.14 12.43 6.33
C ARG A 119 4.83 12.45 4.85
N PRO A 120 5.76 12.87 3.97
CA PRO A 120 5.62 12.65 2.54
C PRO A 120 5.48 11.14 2.24
N VAL A 121 4.47 10.77 1.46
CA VAL A 121 4.19 9.37 1.09
C VAL A 121 4.15 9.23 -0.42
N PHE A 122 4.95 8.31 -0.95
CA PHE A 122 4.81 7.78 -2.29
C PHE A 122 3.95 6.52 -2.24
N VAL A 123 2.90 6.43 -3.06
CA VAL A 123 2.02 5.26 -3.13
C VAL A 123 1.91 4.80 -4.57
N SER A 124 2.07 3.49 -4.76
CA SER A 124 1.70 2.81 -6.00
C SER A 124 0.77 1.66 -5.65
N LEU A 125 -0.43 1.64 -6.24
CA LEU A 125 -1.42 0.59 -6.04
C LEU A 125 -1.65 -0.14 -7.34
N ASN A 126 -1.07 -1.33 -7.42
CA ASN A 126 -1.36 -2.25 -8.49
C ASN A 126 -2.52 -3.16 -8.09
N ALA A 127 -3.73 -2.61 -8.16
CA ALA A 127 -4.90 -3.46 -8.30
C ALA A 127 -4.87 -3.97 -9.74
N SER A 128 -4.37 -5.20 -9.94
CA SER A 128 -4.40 -5.84 -11.24
C SER A 128 -5.80 -5.64 -11.80
N ALA A 129 -5.90 -5.06 -13.00
CA ALA A 129 -7.10 -4.59 -13.66
C ALA A 129 -8.13 -5.70 -13.95
N ARG A 130 -8.56 -6.45 -12.93
CA ARG A 130 -9.78 -7.23 -12.95
C ARG A 130 -10.90 -6.21 -13.03
N ARG A 131 -11.51 -6.19 -14.21
CA ARG A 131 -12.87 -5.72 -14.49
C ARG A 131 -13.01 -4.23 -14.83
N ARG A 132 -12.28 -3.77 -15.86
CA ARG A 132 -12.76 -2.67 -16.75
C ARG A 132 -14.04 -3.00 -17.53
N ALA A 133 -14.65 -4.16 -17.27
CA ALA A 133 -15.90 -4.58 -17.87
C ALA A 133 -16.85 -5.06 -16.77
N GLN A 134 -18.07 -4.50 -16.76
CA GLN A 134 -19.32 -5.02 -16.19
C GLN A 134 -19.73 -4.53 -14.77
N GLY A 135 -20.71 -3.62 -14.74
CA GLY A 135 -21.77 -3.56 -13.72
C GLY A 135 -21.49 -2.79 -12.40
N MET A 136 -22.56 -2.29 -11.76
CA MET A 136 -22.50 -1.59 -10.46
C MET A 136 -22.04 -2.49 -9.29
N ALA A 137 -22.31 -3.80 -9.33
CA ALA A 137 -21.92 -4.73 -8.27
C ALA A 137 -20.40 -4.90 -8.13
N VAL A 138 -19.67 -4.78 -9.25
CA VAL A 138 -18.21 -4.90 -9.28
C VAL A 138 -17.50 -3.69 -8.67
N ALA A 139 -18.11 -2.50 -8.77
CA ALA A 139 -17.55 -1.28 -8.18
C ALA A 139 -17.59 -1.30 -6.64
N ALA A 140 -18.61 -1.95 -6.04
CA ALA A 140 -18.71 -2.10 -4.60
C ALA A 140 -17.62 -3.05 -4.06
N GLU A 141 -17.47 -4.23 -4.68
CA GLU A 141 -16.42 -5.19 -4.32
C GLU A 141 -15.00 -4.57 -4.43
N GLN A 142 -14.75 -3.75 -5.46
CA GLN A 142 -13.47 -3.05 -5.62
C GLN A 142 -13.22 -2.02 -4.52
N MET A 143 -14.26 -1.31 -4.08
CA MET A 143 -14.13 -0.35 -2.99
C MET A 143 -13.81 -1.07 -1.67
N ASP A 144 -14.43 -2.22 -1.42
CA ASP A 144 -14.18 -3.01 -0.22
C ASP A 144 -12.76 -3.61 -0.20
N GLU A 145 -12.28 -4.15 -1.33
CA GLU A 145 -10.88 -4.61 -1.46
C GLU A 145 -9.87 -3.47 -1.27
N LEU A 146 -10.18 -2.26 -1.77
CA LEU A 146 -9.35 -1.07 -1.58
C LEU A 146 -9.29 -0.67 -0.10
N MET A 147 -10.43 -0.70 0.59
CA MET A 147 -10.50 -0.41 2.03
C MET A 147 -9.73 -1.44 2.85
N ALA A 148 -9.84 -2.74 2.51
CA ALA A 148 -9.04 -3.79 3.12
C ALA A 148 -7.54 -3.55 2.89
N THR A 149 -7.15 -3.15 1.68
CA THR A 149 -5.77 -2.82 1.32
C THR A 149 -5.23 -1.65 2.15
N GLU A 150 -5.99 -0.57 2.28
CA GLU A 150 -5.60 0.57 3.10
C GLU A 150 -5.43 0.18 4.57
N ARG A 151 -6.33 -0.65 5.11
CA ARG A 151 -6.20 -1.17 6.49
C ARG A 151 -4.89 -1.94 6.68
N CYS A 152 -4.52 -2.80 5.72
CA CYS A 152 -3.28 -3.55 5.78
C CYS A 152 -2.05 -2.63 5.69
N ILE A 153 -2.04 -1.67 4.76
CA ILE A 153 -0.95 -0.68 4.64
C ILE A 153 -0.78 0.09 5.95
N VAL A 154 -1.89 0.55 6.53
CA VAL A 154 -1.88 1.25 7.81
C VAL A 154 -1.31 0.37 8.93
N ALA A 155 -1.71 -0.90 8.99
CA ALA A 155 -1.22 -1.84 9.99
C ALA A 155 0.31 -1.99 9.89
N GLU A 156 0.83 -2.11 8.66
CA GLU A 156 2.27 -2.20 8.45
C GLU A 156 3.00 -0.90 8.79
N LEU A 157 2.45 0.25 8.40
CA LEU A 157 3.05 1.54 8.71
C LEU A 157 3.05 1.86 10.22
N ASN A 158 2.12 1.32 11.01
CA ASN A 158 2.13 1.43 12.46
C ASN A 158 3.13 0.46 13.13
N ALA A 159 3.58 -0.57 12.42
CA ALA A 159 4.53 -1.56 12.93
C ALA A 159 6.00 -1.18 12.67
N LEU A 160 6.25 -0.07 11.95
CA LEU A 160 7.57 0.50 11.65
C LEU A 160 8.00 1.54 12.69
#